data_AF-A0A6P1INA6-F1
#
_entry.id   AF-A0A6P1INA6-F1
#
_cell.length_a   1.000
_cell.length_b   1.000
_cell.length_c   1.000
_cell.angle_alpha   90.00
_cell.angle_beta   90.00
_cell.angle_gamma   90.00
#
_symmetry.space_group_name_H-M   'P 1'
#
loop_
_entity.id
_entity.type
_entity.pdbx_description
1 polymer ?
#
loop_
_entity_poly.entity_id
_entity_poly.type
_entity_poly.pdbx_seq_one_letter_code
_entity_poly.pdbx_strand_id
1 'polypeptide(L)'
;MVEDESPRSSPRPPPSVEEQSVAKANEAIAIRPKRGRLTLLSRRIYNALLYHSQRQGVDEPVYRLALSELIGDARFNSNNTELLKSHLRDMQATTIEWSTSSSSLKRWVSSQLLGTVTIEEQGRGRPCMVTWRYPEEIKERLVKPHQYTRVLLEMSSQMRSYSAAVLYEIGARYLTSPGRLSMREDVMWWAAVLTGRSDIKEVDYRFLKRDVISKAIAEIDALCEEFGLELIEHKRGRKIEEIQFRVVPKVQQRLEDINAANRNVFDLELVGRLIALGIKQDEAQDLYATTDEGQIRATLDHVDARLRSATMPALKSPAAYFKDALKKGYAGVGIAVPASPPDEPGAAPATSVPTLSEGDRLRRIRELWENDQMAKARAMYAEMLEPMQAEWRTRFQVEQLEKVASPIARAWRRDGPASRIAGTTFFKWLAGTTWPAEPTDRVLLDFALQRGVPGL
;
A
#
# COMPACT_ATOMS: atom_id res chain seq x y z
N MET A 1 -34.90 -34.90 -44.90
CA MET A 1 -34.14 -33.80 -44.29
C MET A 1 -34.67 -33.66 -42.88
N VAL A 2 -33.90 -34.12 -41.90
CA VAL A 2 -34.23 -34.02 -40.47
C VAL A 2 -33.28 -32.97 -39.93
N GLU A 3 -33.83 -31.85 -39.47
CA GLU A 3 -33.07 -30.79 -38.81
C GLU A 3 -32.73 -31.24 -37.39
N ASP A 4 -31.44 -31.19 -37.06
CA ASP A 4 -30.86 -31.56 -35.76
C ASP A 4 -30.81 -30.30 -34.88
N GLU A 5 -31.72 -30.21 -33.91
CA GLU A 5 -31.82 -29.10 -32.97
C GLU A 5 -30.85 -29.35 -31.80
N SER A 6 -29.67 -28.72 -31.85
CA SER A 6 -28.68 -28.80 -30.77
C SER A 6 -29.16 -28.07 -29.50
N PRO A 7 -29.05 -28.67 -28.30
CA PRO A 7 -29.56 -28.04 -27.08
C PRO A 7 -28.64 -26.90 -26.63
N ARG A 8 -29.21 -25.71 -26.43
CA ARG A 8 -28.54 -24.55 -25.82
C ARG A 8 -28.13 -24.91 -24.39
N SER A 9 -26.84 -24.78 -24.07
CA SER A 9 -26.35 -25.07 -22.73
C SER A 9 -26.90 -24.06 -21.72
N SER A 10 -27.46 -24.59 -20.63
CA SER A 10 -27.91 -23.80 -19.49
C SER A 10 -26.71 -23.10 -18.83
N PRO A 11 -26.88 -21.87 -18.30
CA PRO A 11 -25.81 -21.19 -17.57
C PRO A 11 -25.40 -22.03 -16.36
N ARG A 12 -24.09 -22.28 -16.25
CA ARG A 12 -23.47 -23.05 -15.15
C ARG A 12 -23.79 -22.37 -13.82
N PRO A 13 -24.24 -23.09 -12.78
CA PRO A 13 -24.47 -22.52 -11.46
C PRO A 13 -23.17 -21.87 -10.93
N PRO A 14 -23.28 -20.84 -10.08
CA PRO A 14 -22.11 -20.23 -9.47
C PRO A 14 -21.33 -21.30 -8.71
N PRO A 15 -19.99 -21.32 -8.86
CA PRO A 15 -19.17 -22.33 -8.23
C PRO A 15 -19.31 -22.28 -6.69
N SER A 16 -19.27 -23.44 -6.04
CA SER A 16 -19.37 -23.55 -4.58
C SER A 16 -18.20 -22.85 -3.88
N VAL A 17 -18.34 -22.54 -2.58
CA VAL A 17 -17.27 -21.95 -1.73
C VAL A 17 -16.01 -22.84 -1.70
N GLU A 18 -16.14 -24.14 -2.01
CA GLU A 18 -15.02 -25.06 -2.20
C GLU A 18 -14.31 -24.89 -3.54
N GLU A 19 -15.02 -24.46 -4.57
CA GLU A 19 -14.51 -24.32 -5.93
C GLU A 19 -13.65 -23.06 -6.15
N GLN A 20 -13.62 -22.07 -5.24
CA GLN A 20 -12.81 -20.84 -5.36
C GLN A 20 -11.75 -20.67 -4.25
N SER A 21 -11.02 -21.72 -3.93
CA SER A 21 -9.89 -21.63 -2.99
C SER A 21 -8.58 -22.08 -3.61
N VAL A 22 -7.48 -21.45 -3.20
CA VAL A 22 -6.11 -21.80 -3.60
C VAL A 22 -5.35 -22.33 -2.39
N ALA A 23 -4.65 -23.45 -2.56
CA ALA A 23 -3.80 -24.03 -1.52
C ALA A 23 -2.41 -23.40 -1.59
N LYS A 24 -2.08 -22.41 -0.76
CA LYS A 24 -0.77 -21.76 -0.82
C LYS A 24 0.20 -22.42 0.15
N ALA A 25 1.40 -22.75 -0.31
CA ALA A 25 2.50 -23.12 0.57
C ALA A 25 2.67 -22.04 1.66
N ASN A 26 2.97 -22.46 2.88
CA ASN A 26 3.12 -21.55 4.01
C ASN A 26 4.19 -20.48 3.76
N GLU A 27 5.27 -20.84 3.08
CA GLU A 27 6.36 -19.97 2.65
C GLU A 27 5.91 -18.93 1.59
N ALA A 28 4.80 -19.20 0.87
CA ALA A 28 4.25 -18.35 -0.18
C ALA A 28 3.14 -17.38 0.30
N ILE A 29 2.81 -17.39 1.60
CA ILE A 29 1.80 -16.48 2.20
C ILE A 29 2.41 -15.10 2.45
N ALA A 30 3.53 -15.03 3.15
CA ALA A 30 4.16 -13.77 3.53
C ALA A 30 5.41 -13.46 2.67
N ILE A 31 5.20 -13.39 1.36
CA ILE A 31 6.28 -13.15 0.39
C ILE A 31 6.86 -11.76 0.62
N ARG A 32 8.16 -11.72 0.91
CA ARG A 32 8.96 -10.49 0.91
C ARG A 32 9.67 -10.37 -0.44
N PRO A 33 9.31 -9.39 -1.29
CA PRO A 33 10.05 -9.17 -2.52
C PRO A 33 11.47 -8.70 -2.19
N LYS A 34 12.48 -9.32 -2.79
CA LYS A 34 13.88 -8.89 -2.67
C LYS A 34 14.28 -7.85 -3.70
N ARG A 35 13.56 -7.80 -4.82
CA ARG A 35 13.68 -6.79 -5.86
C ARG A 35 12.31 -6.41 -6.38
N GLY A 36 12.09 -5.12 -6.60
CA GLY A 36 10.86 -4.60 -7.20
C GLY A 36 9.74 -4.37 -6.18
N ARG A 37 8.51 -4.35 -6.68
CA ARG A 37 7.30 -4.13 -5.90
C ARG A 37 6.22 -5.12 -6.30
N LEU A 38 5.55 -5.72 -5.32
CA LEU A 38 4.34 -6.50 -5.53
C LEU A 38 3.12 -5.63 -5.23
N THR A 39 2.26 -5.48 -6.23
CA THR A 39 0.99 -4.75 -6.11
C THR A 39 -0.15 -5.70 -5.75
N LEU A 40 -1.30 -5.16 -5.35
CA LEU A 40 -2.51 -5.95 -5.10
C LEU A 40 -2.94 -6.70 -6.36
N LEU A 41 -2.93 -6.03 -7.52
CA LEU A 41 -3.28 -6.65 -8.80
C LEU A 41 -2.30 -7.76 -9.18
N SER A 42 -0.98 -7.55 -9.03
CA SER A 42 0.03 -8.61 -9.22
C SER A 42 -0.29 -9.83 -8.35
N ARG A 43 -0.66 -9.62 -7.08
CA ARG A 43 -1.02 -10.70 -6.17
C ARG A 43 -2.29 -11.45 -6.58
N ARG A 44 -3.32 -10.73 -7.05
CA ARG A 44 -4.56 -11.33 -7.58
C ARG A 44 -4.28 -12.18 -8.82
N ILE A 45 -3.53 -11.63 -9.78
CA ILE A 45 -3.10 -12.37 -10.97
C ILE A 45 -2.31 -13.61 -10.55
N TYR A 46 -1.34 -13.47 -9.64
CA TYR A 46 -0.54 -14.59 -9.17
C TYR A 46 -1.39 -15.70 -8.53
N ASN A 47 -2.34 -15.33 -7.66
CA ASN A 47 -3.24 -16.28 -6.99
C ASN A 47 -4.18 -16.96 -8.01
N ALA A 48 -4.66 -16.24 -9.03
CA ALA A 48 -5.47 -16.81 -10.11
C ALA A 48 -4.67 -17.80 -10.97
N LEU A 49 -3.44 -17.42 -11.38
CA LEU A 49 -2.53 -18.32 -12.09
C LEU A 49 -2.25 -19.58 -11.26
N LEU A 50 -2.00 -19.42 -9.96
CA LEU A 50 -1.71 -20.54 -9.07
C LEU A 50 -2.90 -21.48 -8.92
N TYR A 51 -4.10 -20.92 -8.74
CA TYR A 51 -5.35 -21.68 -8.71
C TYR A 51 -5.52 -22.54 -9.97
N HIS A 52 -5.32 -21.96 -11.15
CA HIS A 52 -5.43 -22.69 -12.41
C HIS A 52 -4.32 -23.72 -12.61
N SER A 53 -3.11 -23.44 -12.14
CA SER A 53 -2.01 -24.41 -12.16
C SER A 53 -2.29 -25.62 -11.27
N GLN A 54 -2.88 -25.42 -10.09
CA GLN A 54 -3.24 -26.52 -9.17
C GLN A 54 -4.28 -27.45 -9.78
N ARG A 55 -5.22 -26.91 -10.56
CA ARG A 55 -6.25 -27.69 -11.27
C ARG A 55 -5.72 -28.44 -12.48
N GLN A 56 -4.70 -27.89 -13.14
CA GLN A 56 -4.02 -28.56 -14.26
C GLN A 56 -3.07 -29.66 -13.78
N GLY A 57 -2.51 -29.53 -12.58
CA GLY A 57 -1.68 -30.54 -11.95
C GLY A 57 -0.18 -30.27 -12.07
N VAL A 58 0.59 -30.81 -11.13
CA VAL A 58 2.03 -30.51 -10.99
C VAL A 58 2.89 -31.06 -12.13
N ASP A 59 2.43 -32.08 -12.84
CA ASP A 59 3.19 -32.71 -13.93
C ASP A 59 3.19 -31.85 -15.21
N GLU A 60 2.27 -30.88 -15.32
CA GLU A 60 2.19 -30.00 -16.48
C GLU A 60 3.40 -29.06 -16.57
N PRO A 61 4.21 -29.12 -17.64
CA PRO A 61 5.40 -28.28 -17.76
C PRO A 61 5.06 -26.81 -18.08
N VAL A 62 3.88 -26.59 -18.65
CA VAL A 62 3.35 -25.27 -19.04
C VAL A 62 1.86 -25.25 -18.74
N TYR A 63 1.45 -24.25 -17.98
CA TYR A 63 0.05 -24.02 -17.68
C TYR A 63 -0.56 -23.08 -18.71
N ARG A 64 -1.85 -23.21 -18.96
CA ARG A 64 -2.59 -22.42 -19.94
C ARG A 64 -3.97 -22.01 -19.45
N LEU A 65 -4.45 -20.86 -19.91
CA LEU A 65 -5.76 -20.31 -19.61
C LEU A 65 -6.21 -19.36 -20.70
N ALA A 66 -7.51 -19.19 -20.89
CA ALA A 66 -8.02 -18.09 -21.70
C ALA A 66 -7.70 -16.76 -21.00
N LEU A 67 -7.19 -15.78 -21.75
CA LEU A 67 -6.84 -14.47 -21.19
C LEU A 67 -8.05 -13.79 -20.54
N SER A 68 -9.24 -13.95 -21.13
CA SER A 68 -10.50 -13.43 -20.59
C SER A 68 -10.85 -14.03 -19.22
N GLU A 69 -10.53 -15.30 -19.01
CA GLU A 69 -10.77 -15.99 -17.74
C GLU A 69 -9.79 -15.50 -16.66
N LEU A 70 -8.50 -15.34 -17.00
CA LEU A 70 -7.52 -14.72 -16.10
C LEU A 70 -7.95 -13.31 -15.66
N ILE A 71 -8.42 -12.50 -16.61
CA ILE A 71 -8.89 -11.14 -16.37
C ILE A 71 -10.10 -11.15 -15.43
N GLY A 72 -11.05 -12.08 -15.65
CA GLY A 72 -12.21 -12.27 -14.77
C GLY A 72 -11.81 -12.63 -13.34
N ASP A 73 -10.97 -13.65 -13.18
CA ASP A 73 -10.58 -14.18 -11.85
C ASP A 73 -9.69 -13.20 -11.08
N ALA A 74 -8.78 -12.51 -11.77
CA ALA A 74 -7.96 -11.47 -11.15
C ALA A 74 -8.78 -10.22 -10.78
N ARG A 75 -10.06 -10.16 -11.21
CA ARG A 75 -10.89 -8.96 -11.24
C ARG A 75 -10.07 -7.80 -11.80
N PHE A 76 -9.63 -7.91 -13.04
CA PHE A 76 -8.96 -6.85 -13.78
C PHE A 76 -10.00 -6.23 -14.73
N ASN A 77 -10.41 -4.98 -14.49
CA ASN A 77 -11.46 -4.32 -15.29
C ASN A 77 -10.90 -3.36 -16.35
N SER A 78 -9.58 -3.31 -16.55
CA SER A 78 -8.99 -2.49 -17.60
C SER A 78 -8.88 -3.29 -18.88
N ASN A 79 -9.17 -2.64 -20.00
CA ASN A 79 -8.89 -3.18 -21.33
C ASN A 79 -7.40 -3.02 -21.71
N ASN A 80 -6.57 -2.51 -20.80
CA ASN A 80 -5.15 -2.27 -21.03
C ASN A 80 -4.32 -3.55 -20.88
N THR A 81 -4.15 -4.29 -21.98
CA THR A 81 -3.29 -5.47 -22.02
C THR A 81 -1.83 -5.16 -21.72
N GLU A 82 -1.35 -3.95 -21.98
CA GLU A 82 0.04 -3.57 -21.69
C GLU A 82 0.28 -3.43 -20.18
N LEU A 83 -0.71 -2.93 -19.44
CA LEU A 83 -0.67 -2.90 -17.99
C LEU A 83 -0.59 -4.32 -17.41
N LEU A 84 -1.38 -5.27 -17.91
CA LEU A 84 -1.27 -6.68 -17.53
C LEU A 84 0.14 -7.22 -17.81
N LYS A 85 0.69 -6.96 -19.00
CA LYS A 85 2.07 -7.34 -19.36
C LYS A 85 3.09 -6.72 -18.42
N SER A 86 2.89 -5.48 -17.97
CA SER A 86 3.75 -4.83 -16.96
C SER A 86 3.73 -5.60 -15.64
N HIS A 87 2.55 -5.97 -15.11
CA HIS A 87 2.44 -6.76 -13.89
C HIS A 87 3.10 -8.14 -14.00
N LEU A 88 2.96 -8.81 -15.14
CA LEU A 88 3.62 -10.09 -15.42
C LEU A 88 5.14 -9.96 -15.50
N ARG A 89 5.65 -8.86 -16.08
CA ARG A 89 7.10 -8.54 -16.10
C ARG A 89 7.63 -8.24 -14.70
N ASP A 90 6.88 -7.49 -13.89
CA ASP A 90 7.24 -7.18 -12.50
C ASP A 90 7.32 -8.46 -11.65
N MET A 91 6.39 -9.41 -11.83
CA MET A 91 6.44 -10.71 -11.16
C MET A 91 7.63 -11.55 -11.62
N GLN A 92 7.97 -11.56 -12.91
CA GLN A 92 9.18 -12.23 -13.41
C GLN A 92 10.47 -11.62 -12.84
N ALA A 93 10.51 -10.29 -12.67
CA ALA A 93 11.64 -9.59 -12.08
C ALA A 93 11.73 -9.71 -10.55
N THR A 94 10.64 -10.13 -9.90
CA THR A 94 10.58 -10.29 -8.44
C THR A 94 11.25 -11.59 -8.03
N THR A 95 12.33 -11.48 -7.26
CA THR A 95 12.98 -12.65 -6.64
C THR A 95 12.45 -12.88 -5.23
N ILE A 96 12.26 -14.15 -4.90
CA ILE A 96 11.80 -14.65 -3.62
C ILE A 96 12.81 -15.66 -3.07
N GLU A 97 12.95 -15.68 -1.75
CA GLU A 97 13.86 -16.58 -1.06
C GLU A 97 13.05 -17.56 -0.21
N TRP A 98 13.37 -18.84 -0.34
CA TRP A 98 12.77 -19.93 0.42
C TRP A 98 13.87 -20.57 1.26
N SER A 99 13.67 -20.61 2.57
CA SER A 99 14.49 -21.42 3.47
C SER A 99 13.64 -22.56 3.99
N THR A 100 14.07 -23.79 3.73
CA THR A 100 13.53 -24.94 4.47
C THR A 100 14.42 -25.20 5.67
N SER A 101 13.84 -25.16 6.86
CA SER A 101 14.45 -25.67 8.08
C SER A 101 13.84 -27.03 8.39
N SER A 102 14.35 -28.08 7.73
CA SER A 102 14.13 -29.45 8.20
C SER A 102 15.20 -29.81 9.24
N SER A 103 14.92 -30.74 10.13
CA SER A 103 15.78 -31.10 11.27
C SER A 103 17.20 -31.55 10.88
N SER A 104 17.44 -31.92 9.62
CA SER A 104 18.74 -32.38 9.12
C SER A 104 19.35 -31.53 8.01
N LEU A 105 18.54 -30.77 7.24
CA LEU A 105 19.02 -29.99 6.09
C LEU A 105 18.40 -28.59 6.07
N LYS A 106 19.27 -27.58 6.13
CA LYS A 106 18.95 -26.18 5.83
C LYS A 106 19.25 -25.93 4.35
N ARG A 107 18.21 -25.75 3.54
CA ARG A 107 18.37 -25.41 2.11
C ARG A 107 17.79 -24.02 1.87
N TRP A 108 18.62 -23.15 1.30
CA TRP A 108 18.24 -21.83 0.82
C TRP A 108 18.09 -21.88 -0.70
N VAL A 109 16.97 -21.38 -1.20
CA VAL A 109 16.65 -21.29 -2.63
C VAL A 109 16.25 -19.87 -2.93
N SER A 110 16.91 -19.24 -3.91
CA SER A 110 16.48 -17.98 -4.49
C SER A 110 15.91 -18.26 -5.88
N SER A 111 14.69 -17.83 -6.13
CA SER A 111 14.00 -18.07 -7.39
C SER A 111 13.14 -16.87 -7.78
N GLN A 112 12.73 -16.81 -9.05
CA GLN A 112 11.76 -15.82 -9.51
C GLN A 112 10.36 -16.17 -8.99
N LEU A 113 9.49 -15.18 -8.83
CA LEU A 113 8.12 -15.44 -8.43
C LEU A 113 7.34 -16.16 -9.55
N LEU A 114 7.58 -15.78 -10.79
CA LEU A 114 6.94 -16.31 -11.99
C LEU A 114 7.99 -16.54 -13.07
N GLY A 115 7.92 -17.67 -13.76
CA GLY A 115 8.76 -17.95 -14.91
C GLY A 115 8.23 -17.29 -16.19
N THR A 116 8.56 -17.87 -17.35
CA THR A 116 8.12 -17.37 -18.65
C THR A 116 6.59 -17.29 -18.74
N VAL A 117 6.09 -16.19 -19.29
CA VAL A 117 4.67 -16.00 -19.63
C VAL A 117 4.55 -15.60 -21.09
N THR A 118 3.64 -16.24 -21.82
CA THR A 118 3.34 -15.93 -23.23
C THR A 118 1.87 -15.58 -23.36
N ILE A 119 1.55 -14.54 -24.12
CA ILE A 119 0.18 -14.19 -24.51
C ILE A 119 0.10 -14.35 -26.03
N GLU A 120 -0.71 -15.30 -26.48
CA GLU A 120 -0.86 -15.67 -27.89
C GLU A 120 -2.26 -15.30 -28.40
N GLU A 121 -2.30 -14.50 -29.46
CA GLU A 121 -3.53 -14.23 -30.21
C GLU A 121 -3.68 -15.31 -31.29
N GLN A 122 -4.71 -16.14 -31.19
CA GLN A 122 -4.89 -17.29 -32.09
C GLN A 122 -5.65 -16.96 -33.40
N GLY A 123 -5.74 -15.68 -33.77
CA GLY A 123 -6.46 -15.20 -34.96
C GLY A 123 -7.95 -14.90 -34.71
N ARG A 124 -8.67 -14.50 -35.77
CA ARG A 124 -10.08 -14.05 -35.66
C ARG A 124 -10.98 -15.14 -35.08
N GLY A 125 -11.74 -14.80 -34.04
CA GLY A 125 -12.76 -15.66 -33.43
C GLY A 125 -12.23 -16.70 -32.44
N ARG A 126 -10.92 -16.76 -32.18
CA ARG A 126 -10.35 -17.63 -31.14
C ARG A 126 -9.97 -16.81 -29.90
N PRO A 127 -10.15 -17.38 -28.68
CA PRO A 127 -9.76 -16.68 -27.47
C PRO A 127 -8.25 -16.47 -27.45
N CYS A 128 -7.81 -15.30 -26.97
CA CYS A 128 -6.41 -15.06 -26.67
C CYS A 128 -6.00 -15.98 -25.51
N MET A 129 -4.89 -16.70 -25.66
CA MET A 129 -4.42 -17.68 -24.69
C MET A 129 -3.23 -17.12 -23.93
N VAL A 130 -3.22 -17.28 -22.61
CA VAL A 130 -2.06 -17.03 -21.77
C VAL A 130 -1.46 -18.35 -21.32
N THR A 131 -0.14 -18.49 -21.47
CA THR A 131 0.62 -19.63 -20.96
C THR A 131 1.68 -19.16 -19.99
N TRP A 132 1.94 -19.93 -18.93
CA TRP A 132 2.95 -19.57 -17.93
C TRP A 132 3.65 -20.79 -17.35
N ARG A 133 4.82 -20.53 -16.74
CA ARG A 133 5.62 -21.53 -16.02
C ARG A 133 5.95 -21.03 -14.63
N TYR A 134 6.04 -21.95 -13.67
CA TYR A 134 6.73 -21.68 -12.40
C TYR A 134 8.17 -22.20 -12.48
N PRO A 135 9.13 -21.55 -11.80
CA PRO A 135 10.48 -22.09 -11.72
C PRO A 135 10.51 -23.48 -11.11
N GLU A 136 11.32 -24.36 -11.68
CA GLU A 136 11.34 -25.80 -11.38
C GLU A 136 11.63 -26.05 -9.88
N GLU A 137 12.48 -25.24 -9.27
CA GLU A 137 12.90 -25.39 -7.87
C GLU A 137 11.76 -25.20 -6.85
N ILE A 138 10.70 -24.49 -7.24
CA ILE A 138 9.56 -24.15 -6.37
C ILE A 138 8.22 -24.63 -6.92
N LYS A 139 8.16 -25.11 -8.17
CA LYS A 139 6.92 -25.55 -8.85
C LYS A 139 6.13 -26.56 -8.02
N GLU A 140 6.79 -27.64 -7.59
CA GLU A 140 6.12 -28.70 -6.83
C GLU A 140 5.55 -28.16 -5.52
N ARG A 141 6.29 -27.28 -4.82
CA ARG A 141 5.84 -26.68 -3.57
C ARG A 141 4.68 -25.72 -3.77
N LEU A 142 4.61 -25.01 -4.90
CA LEU A 142 3.51 -24.09 -5.20
C LEU A 142 2.25 -24.86 -5.62
N VAL A 143 2.39 -25.82 -6.52
CA VAL A 143 1.27 -26.48 -7.20
C VAL A 143 0.75 -27.69 -6.44
N LYS A 144 1.61 -28.35 -5.66
CA LYS A 144 1.24 -29.46 -4.78
C LYS A 144 1.90 -29.33 -3.40
N PRO A 145 1.55 -28.28 -2.64
CA PRO A 145 2.13 -28.06 -1.31
C PRO A 145 1.76 -29.17 -0.34
N HIS A 146 2.76 -29.70 0.38
CA HIS A 146 2.55 -30.67 1.47
C HIS A 146 1.94 -30.01 2.71
N GLN A 147 2.38 -28.78 3.03
CA GLN A 147 1.81 -27.94 4.08
C GLN A 147 1.29 -26.67 3.42
N TYR A 148 0.00 -26.41 3.55
CA TYR A 148 -0.64 -25.30 2.87
C TYR A 148 -1.65 -24.57 3.76
N THR A 149 -1.88 -23.33 3.38
CA THR A 149 -2.99 -22.50 3.85
C THR A 149 -4.01 -22.42 2.74
N ARG A 150 -5.27 -22.73 3.05
CA ARG A 150 -6.38 -22.52 2.12
C ARG A 150 -6.74 -21.04 2.13
N VAL A 151 -6.66 -20.41 0.96
CA VAL A 151 -7.00 -18.99 0.78
C VAL A 151 -8.21 -18.91 -0.15
N LEU A 152 -9.29 -18.26 0.31
CA LEU A 152 -10.46 -18.03 -0.53
C LEU A 152 -10.16 -16.89 -1.51
N LEU A 153 -10.22 -17.18 -2.81
CA LEU A 153 -9.95 -16.19 -3.85
C LEU A 153 -10.97 -15.06 -3.82
N GLU A 154 -12.24 -15.40 -3.54
CA GLU A 154 -13.30 -14.42 -3.40
C GLU A 154 -12.99 -13.40 -2.30
N MET A 155 -12.62 -13.86 -1.10
CA MET A 155 -12.24 -12.96 0.00
C MET A 155 -11.00 -12.14 -0.32
N SER A 156 -9.98 -12.76 -0.91
CA SER A 156 -8.78 -12.03 -1.36
C SER A 156 -9.11 -10.95 -2.41
N SER A 157 -10.12 -11.20 -3.25
CA SER A 157 -10.58 -10.26 -4.28
C SER A 157 -11.44 -9.11 -3.73
N GLN A 158 -12.09 -9.29 -2.57
CA GLN A 158 -12.84 -8.24 -1.86
C GLN A 158 -11.93 -7.19 -1.23
N MET A 159 -10.72 -7.60 -0.82
CA MET A 159 -9.74 -6.70 -0.20
C MET A 159 -9.31 -5.62 -1.20
N ARG A 160 -9.37 -4.36 -0.78
CA ARG A 160 -9.03 -3.15 -1.54
C ARG A 160 -7.60 -2.70 -1.30
N SER A 161 -7.02 -2.99 -0.13
CA SER A 161 -5.61 -2.71 0.15
C SER A 161 -4.71 -3.94 0.01
N TYR A 162 -3.47 -3.70 -0.43
CA TYR A 162 -2.46 -4.77 -0.49
C TYR A 162 -2.16 -5.34 0.90
N SER A 163 -2.06 -4.47 1.92
CA SER A 163 -1.81 -4.87 3.30
C SER A 163 -2.93 -5.74 3.88
N ALA A 164 -4.20 -5.45 3.59
CA ALA A 164 -5.30 -6.28 4.05
C ALA A 164 -5.30 -7.65 3.36
N ALA A 165 -5.03 -7.72 2.05
CA ALA A 165 -4.89 -9.00 1.36
C ALA A 165 -3.78 -9.87 1.97
N VAL A 166 -2.63 -9.27 2.29
CA VAL A 166 -1.52 -9.98 2.96
C VAL A 166 -1.90 -10.43 4.37
N LEU A 167 -2.49 -9.54 5.18
CA LEU A 167 -2.91 -9.86 6.54
C LEU A 167 -4.03 -10.90 6.59
N TYR A 168 -4.95 -10.90 5.62
CA TYR A 168 -5.97 -11.94 5.48
C TYR A 168 -5.32 -13.31 5.25
N GLU A 169 -4.38 -13.40 4.30
CA GLU A 169 -3.69 -14.67 4.03
C GLU A 169 -2.87 -15.16 5.25
N ILE A 170 -2.25 -14.23 6.00
CA ILE A 170 -1.57 -14.54 7.27
C ILE A 170 -2.58 -15.01 8.32
N GLY A 171 -3.71 -14.32 8.47
CA GLY A 171 -4.77 -14.70 9.40
C GLY A 171 -5.30 -16.10 9.11
N ALA A 172 -5.61 -16.39 7.84
CA ALA A 172 -6.04 -17.72 7.40
C ALA A 172 -5.00 -18.80 7.72
N ARG A 173 -3.69 -18.51 7.54
CA ARG A 173 -2.61 -19.44 7.88
C ARG A 173 -2.56 -19.79 9.36
N TYR A 174 -2.77 -18.80 10.22
CA TYR A 174 -2.61 -18.95 11.67
C TYR A 174 -3.94 -19.16 12.42
N LEU A 175 -5.08 -19.20 11.72
CA LEU A 175 -6.40 -19.41 12.31
C LEU A 175 -6.49 -20.74 13.08
N THR A 176 -5.90 -21.79 12.51
CA THR A 176 -5.86 -23.14 13.08
C THR A 176 -4.54 -23.45 13.79
N SER A 177 -3.61 -22.48 13.87
CA SER A 177 -2.32 -22.73 14.52
C SER A 177 -2.44 -22.78 16.04
N PRO A 178 -1.61 -23.59 16.72
CA PRO A 178 -1.49 -23.54 18.17
C PRO A 178 -1.13 -22.13 18.63
N GLY A 179 -1.95 -21.56 19.53
CA GLY A 179 -1.77 -20.21 20.05
C GLY A 179 -2.25 -19.08 19.14
N ARG A 180 -2.60 -19.36 17.87
CA ARG A 180 -3.14 -18.40 16.90
C ARG A 180 -2.30 -17.13 16.76
N LEU A 181 -0.98 -17.31 16.78
CA LEU A 181 -0.01 -16.24 16.66
C LEU A 181 0.74 -16.37 15.34
N SER A 182 0.87 -15.26 14.61
CA SER A 182 1.72 -15.19 13.43
C SER A 182 3.18 -15.40 13.77
N MET A 183 4.07 -15.46 12.77
CA MET A 183 5.50 -15.22 12.98
C MET A 183 5.73 -13.87 13.70
N ARG A 184 6.72 -13.85 14.59
CA ARG A 184 7.24 -12.64 15.22
C ARG A 184 8.45 -12.19 14.41
N GLU A 185 8.36 -11.01 13.82
CA GLU A 185 9.38 -10.47 12.92
C GLU A 185 9.59 -8.99 13.22
N ASP A 186 10.72 -8.46 12.76
CA ASP A 186 11.08 -7.06 12.97
C ASP A 186 10.18 -6.09 12.17
N VAL A 187 10.10 -4.84 12.63
CA VAL A 187 9.27 -3.79 12.02
C VAL A 187 9.63 -3.54 10.54
N MET A 188 10.90 -3.67 10.16
CA MET A 188 11.36 -3.49 8.78
C MET A 188 10.87 -4.64 7.89
N TRP A 189 10.95 -5.87 8.39
CA TRP A 189 10.42 -7.04 7.71
C TRP A 189 8.92 -6.88 7.43
N TRP A 190 8.15 -6.48 8.44
CA TRP A 190 6.70 -6.25 8.29
C TRP A 190 6.37 -5.12 7.34
N ALA A 191 7.13 -4.01 7.37
CA ALA A 191 6.94 -2.96 6.38
C ALA A 191 7.14 -3.47 4.95
N ALA A 192 8.17 -4.27 4.70
CA ALA A 192 8.45 -4.83 3.38
C ALA A 192 7.33 -5.76 2.91
N VAL A 193 6.85 -6.62 3.82
CA VAL A 193 5.81 -7.62 3.52
C VAL A 193 4.43 -6.97 3.35
N LEU A 194 4.05 -6.03 4.22
CA LEU A 194 2.72 -5.39 4.18
C LEU A 194 2.59 -4.31 3.11
N THR A 195 3.69 -3.81 2.56
CA THR A 195 3.66 -2.83 1.45
C THR A 195 4.10 -3.44 0.13
N GLY A 196 4.63 -4.67 0.15
CA GLY A 196 5.12 -5.36 -1.04
C GLY A 196 6.34 -4.68 -1.64
N ARG A 197 7.16 -4.00 -0.84
CA ARG A 197 8.30 -3.21 -1.31
C ARG A 197 9.64 -3.77 -0.82
N SER A 198 10.61 -3.83 -1.73
CA SER A 198 11.97 -4.26 -1.39
C SER A 198 12.92 -3.10 -1.04
N ASP A 199 12.54 -1.85 -1.31
CA ASP A 199 13.41 -0.67 -1.25
C ASP A 199 13.35 0.09 0.09
N ILE A 200 12.69 -0.48 1.10
CA ILE A 200 12.55 0.12 2.43
C ILE A 200 13.88 0.04 3.18
N LYS A 201 14.40 1.21 3.58
CA LYS A 201 15.68 1.34 4.31
C LYS A 201 15.52 1.78 5.75
N GLU A 202 14.47 2.53 6.04
CA GLU A 202 14.09 2.94 7.39
C GLU A 202 12.57 2.88 7.52
N VAL A 203 12.10 2.61 8.74
CA VAL A 203 10.67 2.54 9.05
C VAL A 203 10.42 3.32 10.33
N ASP A 204 9.55 4.32 10.24
CA ASP A 204 8.91 4.88 11.42
C ASP A 204 7.68 4.05 11.74
N TYR A 205 7.76 3.33 12.86
CA TYR A 205 6.73 2.42 13.32
C TYR A 205 5.36 3.10 13.48
N ARG A 206 5.31 4.38 13.86
CA ARG A 206 4.05 5.09 14.09
C ARG A 206 3.26 5.24 12.79
N PHE A 207 3.95 5.58 11.69
CA PHE A 207 3.33 5.67 10.38
C PHE A 207 2.96 4.30 9.83
N LEU A 208 3.83 3.28 9.98
CA LEU A 208 3.48 1.91 9.59
C LEU A 208 2.21 1.43 10.32
N LYS A 209 2.13 1.65 11.63
CA LYS A 209 0.97 1.27 12.44
C LYS A 209 -0.29 2.00 11.99
N ARG A 210 -0.26 3.33 11.88
CA ARG A 210 -1.44 4.15 11.55
C ARG A 210 -1.92 3.95 10.11
N ASP A 211 -0.99 4.01 9.15
CA ASP A 211 -1.33 4.16 7.75
C ASP A 211 -1.44 2.82 7.00
N VAL A 212 -0.85 1.75 7.54
CA VAL A 212 -0.84 0.43 6.91
C VAL A 212 -1.56 -0.59 7.80
N ILE A 213 -1.03 -0.84 9.00
CA ILE A 213 -1.52 -1.95 9.85
C ILE A 213 -2.96 -1.70 10.32
N SER A 214 -3.24 -0.54 10.91
CA SER A 214 -4.55 -0.25 11.51
C SER A 214 -5.65 -0.20 10.45
N LYS A 215 -5.35 0.35 9.27
CA LYS A 215 -6.30 0.37 8.14
C LYS A 215 -6.57 -1.03 7.60
N ALA A 216 -5.53 -1.85 7.49
CA ALA A 216 -5.66 -3.23 7.03
C ALA A 216 -6.43 -4.12 8.02
N ILE A 217 -6.19 -3.95 9.33
CA ILE A 217 -6.98 -4.64 10.37
C ILE A 217 -8.45 -4.22 10.28
N ALA A 218 -8.73 -2.92 10.22
CA ALA A 218 -10.11 -2.43 10.11
C ALA A 218 -10.83 -2.95 8.85
N GLU A 219 -10.11 -3.06 7.74
CA GLU A 219 -10.64 -3.66 6.51
C GLU A 219 -10.94 -5.16 6.66
N ILE A 220 -10.05 -5.93 7.28
CA ILE A 220 -10.29 -7.34 7.60
C ILE A 220 -11.47 -7.48 8.54
N ASP A 221 -11.57 -6.64 9.57
CA ASP A 221 -12.68 -6.70 10.52
C ASP A 221 -14.03 -6.43 9.86
N ALA A 222 -14.06 -5.59 8.82
CA ALA A 222 -15.27 -5.26 8.06
C ALA A 222 -15.66 -6.33 7.01
N LEU A 223 -14.69 -7.03 6.41
CA LEU A 223 -14.93 -7.95 5.29
C LEU A 223 -14.87 -9.43 5.69
N CYS A 224 -13.99 -9.80 6.63
CA CYS A 224 -13.78 -11.20 7.01
C CYS A 224 -14.71 -11.61 8.16
N GLU A 225 -15.55 -12.61 7.90
CA GLU A 225 -16.49 -13.12 8.90
C GLU A 225 -15.86 -14.19 9.82
N GLU A 226 -14.78 -14.84 9.41
CA GLU A 226 -14.18 -15.97 10.12
C GLU A 226 -13.30 -15.54 11.31
N PHE A 227 -12.58 -14.42 11.17
CA PHE A 227 -11.64 -13.94 12.18
C PHE A 227 -11.39 -12.43 12.11
N GLY A 228 -10.85 -11.89 13.21
CA GLY A 228 -10.21 -10.58 13.28
C GLY A 228 -8.72 -10.72 13.63
N LEU A 229 -8.00 -9.60 13.60
CA LEU A 229 -6.57 -9.57 13.91
C LEU A 229 -6.25 -8.55 15.01
N GLU A 230 -5.47 -8.97 15.99
CA GLU A 230 -4.93 -8.10 17.03
C GLU A 230 -3.42 -7.92 16.86
N LEU A 231 -2.97 -6.67 16.88
CA LEU A 231 -1.54 -6.34 16.80
C LEU A 231 -0.87 -6.53 18.18
N ILE A 232 0.19 -7.34 18.21
CA ILE A 232 1.07 -7.52 19.38
C ILE A 232 2.39 -6.80 19.10
N GLU A 233 2.74 -5.89 20.01
CA GLU A 233 3.97 -5.10 19.93
C GLU A 233 5.02 -5.62 20.92
N HIS A 234 6.22 -5.92 20.43
CA HIS A 234 7.33 -6.32 21.27
C HIS A 234 8.34 -5.18 21.40
N LYS A 235 8.46 -4.70 22.64
CA LYS A 235 9.35 -3.59 23.00
C LYS A 235 10.75 -4.10 23.33
N ARG A 236 11.77 -3.39 22.84
CA ARG A 236 13.13 -3.42 23.41
C ARG A 236 13.49 -2.02 23.88
N GLY A 237 13.56 -1.85 25.19
CA GLY A 237 13.64 -0.53 25.82
C GLY A 237 12.42 0.33 25.46
N ARG A 238 12.65 1.50 24.85
CA ARG A 238 11.58 2.46 24.48
C ARG A 238 11.05 2.28 23.06
N LYS A 239 11.65 1.40 22.25
CA LYS A 239 11.28 1.22 20.83
C LYS A 239 10.52 -0.09 20.63
N ILE A 240 9.56 -0.09 19.72
CA ILE A 240 9.00 -1.34 19.17
C ILE A 240 10.00 -1.86 18.15
N GLU A 241 10.53 -3.06 18.37
CA GLU A 241 11.48 -3.68 17.44
C GLU A 241 10.83 -4.76 16.58
N GLU A 242 9.91 -5.51 17.18
CA GLU A 242 9.24 -6.63 16.52
C GLU A 242 7.74 -6.54 16.73
N ILE A 243 6.99 -7.05 15.78
CA ILE A 243 5.54 -7.17 15.87
C ILE A 243 5.09 -8.57 15.46
N GLN A 244 3.89 -8.91 15.92
CA GLN A 244 3.22 -10.17 15.68
C GLN A 244 1.71 -9.91 15.63
N PHE A 245 0.95 -10.77 14.98
CA PHE A 245 -0.51 -10.70 14.94
C PHE A 245 -1.12 -11.90 15.65
N ARG A 246 -2.12 -11.65 16.49
CA ARG A 246 -2.99 -12.69 17.04
C ARG A 246 -4.24 -12.80 16.17
N VAL A 247 -4.56 -14.02 15.77
CA VAL A 247 -5.79 -14.33 15.04
C VAL A 247 -6.88 -14.64 16.05
N VAL A 248 -7.96 -13.86 16.02
CA VAL A 248 -9.11 -14.01 16.92
C VAL A 248 -10.28 -14.54 16.11
N PRO A 249 -10.69 -15.81 16.26
CA PRO A 249 -11.85 -16.32 15.54
C PRO A 249 -13.10 -15.54 15.95
N LYS A 250 -13.93 -15.21 14.97
CA LYS A 250 -15.24 -14.61 15.21
C LYS A 250 -16.24 -15.73 15.45
N VAL A 251 -17.04 -15.62 16.51
CA VAL A 251 -18.15 -16.54 16.74
C VAL A 251 -19.24 -16.20 15.73
N GLN A 252 -19.52 -17.14 14.84
CA GLN A 252 -20.49 -16.96 13.77
C GLN A 252 -21.90 -16.88 14.37
N GLN A 253 -22.40 -15.68 14.63
CA GLN A 253 -23.84 -15.48 14.71
C GLN A 253 -24.34 -15.61 13.27
N ARG A 254 -25.04 -16.70 12.97
CA ARG A 254 -25.74 -16.84 11.69
C ARG A 254 -26.79 -15.75 11.62
N LEU A 255 -26.42 -14.59 11.07
CA LEU A 255 -27.38 -13.74 10.40
C LEU A 255 -27.62 -14.38 9.04
N GLU A 256 -28.63 -15.25 9.01
CA GLU A 256 -29.37 -15.49 7.79
C GLU A 256 -29.93 -14.13 7.33
N ASP A 257 -29.88 -13.88 6.02
CA ASP A 257 -30.14 -12.62 5.32
C ASP A 257 -28.99 -11.63 5.26
N ILE A 258 -28.22 -11.64 4.15
CA ILE A 258 -28.32 -10.62 3.10
C ILE A 258 -27.94 -11.26 1.76
N ASN A 259 -28.93 -11.38 0.85
CA ASN A 259 -28.70 -11.49 -0.60
C ASN A 259 -27.84 -10.29 -1.06
N ALA A 260 -26.52 -10.44 -1.06
CA ALA A 260 -25.58 -9.41 -1.49
C ALA A 260 -25.04 -9.75 -2.88
N ALA A 261 -25.93 -9.91 -3.87
CA ALA A 261 -25.57 -9.98 -5.29
C ALA A 261 -24.92 -8.67 -5.83
N ASN A 262 -24.51 -7.74 -4.96
CA ASN A 262 -23.86 -6.48 -5.29
C ASN A 262 -22.67 -6.10 -4.37
N ARG A 263 -22.10 -7.03 -3.59
CA ARG A 263 -20.87 -6.75 -2.82
C ARG A 263 -19.62 -7.22 -3.56
N ASN A 264 -19.36 -6.60 -4.72
CA ASN A 264 -18.04 -6.45 -5.33
C ASN A 264 -18.19 -5.91 -6.76
N VAL A 265 -18.17 -4.60 -6.88
CA VAL A 265 -17.79 -3.96 -8.14
C VAL A 265 -16.68 -3.00 -7.76
N PHE A 266 -15.65 -2.95 -8.58
CA PHE A 266 -14.73 -1.82 -8.65
C PHE A 266 -15.46 -0.53 -8.31
N ASP A 267 -14.84 0.30 -7.48
CA ASP A 267 -15.40 1.61 -7.19
C ASP A 267 -15.28 2.49 -8.45
N LEU A 268 -16.22 2.30 -9.38
CA LEU A 268 -16.42 3.09 -10.60
C LEU A 268 -16.63 4.56 -10.23
N GLU A 269 -17.07 4.84 -9.01
CA GLU A 269 -17.14 6.19 -8.44
C GLU A 269 -15.73 6.77 -8.25
N LEU A 270 -14.75 5.98 -7.79
CA LEU A 270 -13.37 6.42 -7.60
C LEU A 270 -12.68 6.72 -8.94
N VAL A 271 -12.86 5.85 -9.94
CA VAL A 271 -12.38 6.10 -11.31
C VAL A 271 -13.10 7.32 -11.92
N GLY A 272 -14.41 7.45 -11.68
CA GLY A 272 -15.20 8.62 -12.06
C GLY A 272 -14.69 9.91 -11.42
N ARG A 273 -14.32 9.90 -10.13
CA ARG A 273 -13.73 11.04 -9.41
C ARG A 273 -12.37 11.44 -9.99
N LEU A 274 -11.52 10.47 -10.35
CA LEU A 274 -10.25 10.75 -11.03
C LEU A 274 -10.47 11.42 -12.40
N ILE A 275 -11.46 10.92 -13.17
CA ILE A 275 -11.82 11.51 -14.47
C ILE A 275 -12.40 12.91 -14.29
N ALA A 276 -13.25 13.14 -13.29
CA ALA A 276 -13.83 14.43 -12.97
C ALA A 276 -12.77 15.49 -12.59
N LEU A 277 -11.63 15.06 -12.00
CA LEU A 277 -10.47 15.93 -11.76
C LEU A 277 -9.67 16.28 -13.02
N GLY A 278 -10.02 15.70 -14.16
CA GLY A 278 -9.37 15.91 -15.47
C GLY A 278 -8.26 14.89 -15.80
N ILE A 279 -8.20 13.76 -15.10
CA ILE A 279 -7.30 12.65 -15.46
C ILE A 279 -7.96 11.84 -16.59
N LYS A 280 -7.20 11.51 -17.64
CA LYS A 280 -7.74 10.70 -18.75
C LYS A 280 -8.16 9.32 -18.23
N GLN A 281 -9.22 8.75 -18.81
CA GLN A 281 -9.77 7.46 -18.37
C GLN A 281 -8.72 6.34 -18.30
N ASP A 282 -7.91 6.19 -19.35
CA ASP A 282 -6.84 5.17 -19.39
C ASP A 282 -5.80 5.41 -18.28
N GLU A 283 -5.45 6.66 -18.04
CA GLU A 283 -4.50 7.03 -16.99
C GLU A 283 -5.09 6.85 -15.58
N ALA A 284 -6.39 7.11 -15.38
CA ALA A 284 -7.09 6.86 -14.13
C ALA A 284 -7.17 5.36 -13.81
N GLN A 285 -7.40 4.54 -14.83
CA GLN A 285 -7.37 3.08 -14.71
C GLN A 285 -5.97 2.56 -14.37
N ASP A 286 -4.94 3.05 -15.05
CA ASP A 286 -3.54 2.70 -14.78
C ASP A 286 -3.13 3.10 -13.34
N LEU A 287 -3.57 4.28 -12.89
CA LEU A 287 -3.27 4.78 -11.55
C LEU A 287 -3.96 3.95 -10.47
N TYR A 288 -5.21 3.56 -10.70
CA TYR A 288 -5.98 2.67 -9.84
C TYR A 288 -5.38 1.26 -9.74
N ALA A 289 -4.87 0.73 -10.84
CA ALA A 289 -4.26 -0.60 -10.85
C ALA A 289 -2.86 -0.65 -10.22
N THR A 290 -2.11 0.44 -10.32
CA THR A 290 -0.69 0.50 -9.89
C THR A 290 -0.50 1.11 -8.50
N THR A 291 -1.53 1.74 -7.94
CA THR A 291 -1.48 2.42 -6.64
C THR A 291 -2.52 1.84 -5.70
N ASP A 292 -2.22 1.82 -4.40
CA ASP A 292 -3.17 1.34 -3.39
C ASP A 292 -4.45 2.20 -3.40
N GLU A 293 -5.62 1.55 -3.46
CA GLU A 293 -6.91 2.23 -3.54
C GLU A 293 -7.15 3.17 -2.34
N GLY A 294 -6.69 2.77 -1.15
CA GLY A 294 -6.78 3.59 0.05
C GLY A 294 -5.94 4.87 -0.04
N GLN A 295 -4.77 4.80 -0.68
CA GLN A 295 -3.96 5.99 -0.99
C GLN A 295 -4.65 6.91 -2.00
N ILE A 296 -5.25 6.34 -3.04
CA ILE A 296 -6.00 7.11 -4.05
C ILE A 296 -7.18 7.83 -3.40
N ARG A 297 -8.00 7.12 -2.61
CA ARG A 297 -9.15 7.70 -1.92
C ARG A 297 -8.74 8.81 -0.95
N ALA A 298 -7.75 8.56 -0.09
CA ALA A 298 -7.27 9.56 0.84
C ALA A 298 -6.65 10.80 0.15
N THR A 299 -6.03 10.60 -1.02
CA THR A 299 -5.50 11.71 -1.83
C THR A 299 -6.63 12.48 -2.52
N LEU A 300 -7.66 11.79 -3.02
CA LEU A 300 -8.84 12.42 -3.62
C LEU A 300 -9.58 13.27 -2.60
N ASP A 301 -9.79 12.75 -1.39
CA ASP A 301 -10.45 13.49 -0.31
C ASP A 301 -9.64 14.74 0.09
N HIS A 302 -8.31 14.65 0.08
CA HIS A 302 -7.43 15.79 0.30
C HIS A 302 -7.54 16.86 -0.80
N VAL A 303 -7.59 16.44 -2.07
CA VAL A 303 -7.76 17.34 -3.22
C VAL A 303 -9.15 18.00 -3.20
N ASP A 304 -10.20 17.24 -2.88
CA ASP A 304 -11.56 17.76 -2.78
C ASP A 304 -11.73 18.75 -1.63
N ALA A 305 -11.04 18.53 -0.50
CA ALA A 305 -10.97 19.51 0.59
C ALA A 305 -10.25 20.80 0.15
N ARG A 306 -9.16 20.68 -0.63
CA ARG A 306 -8.41 21.83 -1.17
C ARG A 306 -9.21 22.62 -2.21
N LEU A 307 -10.01 21.95 -3.03
CA LEU A 307 -10.88 22.56 -4.04
C LEU A 307 -12.05 23.32 -3.40
N ARG A 308 -12.60 22.81 -2.29
CA ARG A 308 -13.68 23.45 -1.53
C ARG A 308 -13.21 24.60 -0.62
N SER A 309 -11.91 24.72 -0.38
CA SER A 309 -11.34 25.76 0.50
C SER A 309 -11.33 27.13 -0.19
N ALA A 310 -12.25 28.01 0.19
CA ALA A 310 -12.33 29.40 -0.31
C ALA A 310 -11.18 30.32 0.18
N THR A 311 -10.42 29.88 1.18
CA THR A 311 -9.33 30.63 1.83
C THR A 311 -7.97 30.55 1.12
N MET A 312 -7.86 29.75 0.05
CA MET A 312 -6.59 29.55 -0.66
C MET A 312 -6.75 29.75 -2.18
N PRO A 313 -5.68 30.12 -2.91
CA PRO A 313 -5.76 30.35 -4.35
C PRO A 313 -6.30 29.13 -5.10
N ALA A 314 -7.15 29.38 -6.09
CA ALA A 314 -7.78 28.35 -6.92
C ALA A 314 -6.72 27.50 -7.64
N LEU A 315 -6.92 26.18 -7.64
CA LEU A 315 -6.02 25.24 -8.30
C LEU A 315 -6.15 25.38 -9.81
N LYS A 316 -5.04 25.71 -10.49
CA LYS A 316 -4.98 25.81 -11.96
C LYS A 316 -5.12 24.46 -12.67
N SER A 317 -4.73 23.37 -12.01
CA SER A 317 -4.89 21.99 -12.53
C SER A 317 -5.08 21.00 -11.37
N PRO A 318 -6.32 20.58 -11.09
CA PRO A 318 -6.62 19.59 -10.05
C PRO A 318 -5.94 18.24 -10.30
N ALA A 319 -5.90 17.78 -11.56
CA ALA A 319 -5.21 16.55 -11.96
C ALA A 319 -3.69 16.56 -11.67
N ALA A 320 -3.00 17.66 -11.99
CA ALA A 320 -1.56 17.77 -11.73
C ALA A 320 -1.26 17.81 -10.21
N TYR A 321 -2.12 18.52 -9.47
CA TYR A 321 -2.03 18.57 -8.01
C TYR A 321 -2.30 17.20 -7.38
N PHE A 322 -3.29 16.45 -7.85
CA PHE A 322 -3.55 15.08 -7.40
C PHE A 322 -2.35 14.15 -7.62
N LYS A 323 -1.73 14.18 -8.82
CA LYS A 323 -0.55 13.34 -9.12
C LYS A 323 0.64 13.71 -8.26
N ASP A 324 0.89 15.00 -8.04
CA ASP A 324 1.92 15.46 -7.11
C ASP A 324 1.59 15.06 -5.67
N ALA A 325 0.30 15.14 -5.30
CA ALA A 325 -0.20 14.80 -3.98
C ALA A 325 0.01 13.31 -3.64
N LEU A 326 -0.30 12.46 -4.61
CA LEU A 326 -0.15 11.01 -4.55
C LEU A 326 1.33 10.61 -4.52
N LYS A 327 2.17 11.25 -5.34
CA LYS A 327 3.62 10.97 -5.42
C LYS A 327 4.39 11.38 -4.16
N LYS A 328 3.93 12.42 -3.47
CA LYS A 328 4.57 12.95 -2.24
C LYS A 328 3.86 12.52 -0.95
N GLY A 329 2.72 11.85 -1.03
CA GLY A 329 2.01 11.25 0.11
C GLY A 329 1.33 12.26 1.04
N TYR A 330 0.73 13.33 0.50
CA TYR A 330 0.13 14.40 1.31
C TYR A 330 -1.12 13.97 2.11
N ALA A 331 -1.74 12.83 1.79
CA ALA A 331 -2.94 12.31 2.43
C ALA A 331 -2.78 11.91 3.92
N GLY A 332 -1.60 12.11 4.53
CA GLY A 332 -1.34 11.95 5.95
C GLY A 332 -1.52 13.21 6.81
N VAL A 333 -1.96 14.33 6.22
CA VAL A 333 -2.21 15.61 6.89
C VAL A 333 -3.68 15.97 6.74
N GLY A 334 -4.50 15.61 7.74
CA GLY A 334 -5.93 15.89 7.76
C GLY A 334 -6.21 17.39 7.84
N ILE A 335 -7.02 17.90 6.92
CA ILE A 335 -7.60 19.24 6.97
C ILE A 335 -9.02 19.06 7.53
N ALA A 336 -9.27 19.62 8.71
CA ALA A 336 -10.61 19.72 9.28
C ALA A 336 -11.39 20.83 8.57
N VAL A 337 -12.59 20.51 8.08
CA VAL A 337 -13.55 21.50 7.57
C VAL A 337 -14.40 21.98 8.76
N PRO A 338 -14.51 23.29 9.03
CA PRO A 338 -15.39 23.80 10.07
C PRO A 338 -16.85 23.78 9.60
N ALA A 339 -17.72 23.13 10.37
CA ALA A 339 -19.17 23.21 10.20
C ALA A 339 -19.72 24.49 10.85
N SER A 340 -20.65 25.14 10.17
CA SER A 340 -21.43 26.29 10.64
C SER A 340 -22.50 25.89 11.70
N PRO A 341 -23.06 26.86 12.46
CA PRO A 341 -23.57 26.66 13.83
C PRO A 341 -24.97 26.02 13.97
N PRO A 342 -25.40 25.70 15.21
CA PRO A 342 -26.49 24.77 15.53
C PRO A 342 -27.84 25.45 15.80
N ASP A 343 -28.92 24.74 15.47
CA ASP A 343 -30.24 24.88 16.11
C ASP A 343 -30.56 23.60 16.89
N GLU A 344 -30.57 23.75 18.22
CA GLU A 344 -31.31 23.07 19.31
C GLU A 344 -31.46 21.52 19.45
N PRO A 345 -31.70 21.03 20.69
CA PRO A 345 -31.05 19.82 21.21
C PRO A 345 -31.95 18.56 21.19
N GLY A 346 -31.35 17.44 20.79
CA GLY A 346 -31.90 16.09 20.97
C GLY A 346 -30.80 15.12 21.38
N ALA A 347 -30.95 14.51 22.56
CA ALA A 347 -29.97 13.68 23.23
C ALA A 347 -29.65 12.35 22.52
N ALA A 348 -28.36 12.01 22.40
CA ALA A 348 -27.81 10.64 22.28
C ALA A 348 -26.27 10.65 22.53
N PRO A 349 -25.66 9.53 22.97
CA PRO A 349 -24.47 9.54 23.82
C PRO A 349 -23.12 9.60 23.08
N ALA A 350 -22.13 10.18 23.76
CA ALA A 350 -20.79 10.46 23.28
C ALA A 350 -19.91 9.19 23.14
N THR A 351 -19.29 9.02 21.97
CA THR A 351 -18.12 8.17 21.76
C THR A 351 -16.85 9.01 21.95
N SER A 352 -16.05 8.67 22.95
CA SER A 352 -14.79 9.32 23.30
C SER A 352 -13.69 9.05 22.26
N VAL A 353 -13.18 10.09 21.62
CA VAL A 353 -11.94 10.07 20.82
C VAL A 353 -10.73 10.03 21.78
N PRO A 354 -9.70 9.20 21.56
CA PRO A 354 -8.53 9.17 22.43
C PRO A 354 -7.70 10.45 22.25
N THR A 355 -7.59 11.25 23.31
CA THR A 355 -6.77 12.46 23.37
C THR A 355 -5.27 12.10 23.42
N LEU A 356 -4.48 12.62 22.47
CA LEU A 356 -3.02 12.56 22.48
C LEU A 356 -2.44 13.19 23.75
N SER A 357 -1.37 12.62 24.31
CA SER A 357 -0.69 13.20 25.47
C SER A 357 -0.16 14.61 25.17
N GLU A 358 -0.17 15.51 26.15
CA GLU A 358 0.29 16.91 26.00
C GLU A 358 1.73 17.01 25.48
N GLY A 359 2.60 16.09 25.90
CA GLY A 359 3.98 16.00 25.40
C GLY A 359 4.09 15.60 23.92
N ASP A 360 3.21 14.72 23.44
CA ASP A 360 3.18 14.35 22.01
C ASP A 360 2.64 15.50 21.14
N ARG A 361 1.71 16.30 21.68
CA ARG A 361 1.18 17.50 21.02
C ARG A 361 2.24 18.58 20.87
N LEU A 362 2.96 18.92 21.95
CA LEU A 362 4.05 19.90 21.92
C LEU A 362 5.18 19.49 20.98
N ARG A 363 5.55 18.21 20.97
CA ARG A 363 6.56 17.69 20.04
C ARG A 363 6.11 17.83 18.58
N ARG A 364 4.85 17.52 18.29
CA ARG A 364 4.31 17.65 16.93
C ARG A 364 4.27 19.11 16.46
N ILE A 365 3.89 20.03 17.35
CA ILE A 365 3.89 21.47 17.06
C ILE A 365 5.32 21.95 16.77
N ARG A 366 6.31 21.49 17.55
CA ARG A 366 7.73 21.81 17.31
C ARG A 366 8.22 21.31 15.95
N GLU A 367 7.90 20.08 15.58
CA GLU A 367 8.27 19.51 14.27
C GLU A 367 7.63 20.28 13.10
N LEU A 368 6.37 20.71 13.23
CA LEU A 368 5.70 21.53 12.23
C LEU A 368 6.31 22.93 12.12
N TRP A 369 6.69 23.53 13.26
CA TRP A 369 7.35 24.82 13.31
C TRP A 369 8.75 24.76 12.66
N GLU A 370 9.55 23.72 12.93
CA GLU A 370 10.86 23.54 12.30
C GLU A 370 10.74 23.41 10.77
N ASN A 371 9.73 22.68 10.29
CA ASN A 371 9.46 22.54 8.86
C ASN A 371 9.05 23.87 8.21
N ASP A 372 8.27 24.69 8.91
CA ASP A 372 7.86 26.02 8.45
C ASP A 372 9.04 26.99 8.37
N GLN A 373 9.90 27.00 9.39
CA GLN A 373 11.11 27.82 9.41
C GLN A 373 12.08 27.43 8.29
N MET A 374 12.22 26.13 8.01
CA MET A 374 13.00 25.64 6.87
C MET A 374 12.39 26.10 5.53
N ALA A 375 11.06 26.09 5.40
CA ALA A 375 10.39 26.57 4.19
C ALA A 375 10.60 28.08 3.97
N LYS A 376 10.54 28.88 5.06
CA LYS A 376 10.88 30.32 5.01
C LYS A 376 12.33 30.57 4.63
N ALA A 377 13.28 29.82 5.21
CA ALA A 377 14.69 29.92 4.84
C ALA A 377 14.93 29.59 3.36
N ARG A 378 14.21 28.60 2.83
CA ARG A 378 14.27 28.26 1.39
C ARG A 378 13.70 29.37 0.50
N ALA A 379 12.57 29.97 0.88
CA ALA A 379 11.99 31.09 0.14
C ALA A 379 12.93 32.31 0.18
N MET A 380 13.43 32.66 1.36
CA MET A 380 14.40 33.75 1.55
C MET A 380 15.65 33.54 0.69
N TYR A 381 16.24 32.34 0.70
CA TYR A 381 17.41 32.02 -0.12
C TYR A 381 17.12 32.13 -1.63
N ALA A 382 15.91 31.75 -2.08
CA ALA A 382 15.52 31.87 -3.49
C ALA A 382 15.34 33.32 -3.94
N GLU A 383 14.98 34.23 -3.02
CA GLU A 383 14.83 35.67 -3.28
C GLU A 383 16.16 36.45 -3.15
N MET A 384 17.20 35.85 -2.58
CA MET A 384 18.54 36.46 -2.48
C MET A 384 19.21 36.59 -3.84
N LEU A 385 20.02 37.63 -4.00
CA LEU A 385 20.90 37.79 -5.16
C LEU A 385 21.98 36.70 -5.19
N GLU A 386 22.40 36.31 -6.39
CA GLU A 386 23.45 35.31 -6.66
C GLU A 386 24.71 35.44 -5.78
N PRO A 387 25.31 36.64 -5.57
CA PRO A 387 26.49 36.78 -4.72
C PRO A 387 26.23 36.43 -3.25
N MET A 388 25.05 36.76 -2.72
CA MET A 388 24.68 36.42 -1.33
C MET A 388 24.40 34.92 -1.20
N GLN A 389 23.76 34.31 -2.21
CA GLN A 389 23.57 32.87 -2.27
C GLN A 389 24.91 32.11 -2.25
N ALA A 390 25.90 32.61 -3.01
CA ALA A 390 27.24 32.04 -3.04
C ALA A 390 27.96 32.14 -1.68
N GLU A 391 27.78 33.25 -0.96
CA GLU A 391 28.31 33.42 0.39
C GLU A 391 27.75 32.38 1.37
N TRP A 392 26.42 32.22 1.41
CA TRP A 392 25.76 31.21 2.27
C TRP A 392 26.19 29.78 1.94
N ARG A 393 26.37 29.46 0.64
CA ARG A 393 26.88 28.15 0.20
C ARG A 393 28.31 27.92 0.69
N THR A 394 29.16 28.93 0.55
CA THR A 394 30.57 28.86 0.99
C THR A 394 30.64 28.67 2.50
N ARG A 395 29.83 29.42 3.24
CA ARG A 395 29.75 29.33 4.69
C ARG A 395 29.28 27.95 5.17
N PHE A 396 28.24 27.38 4.57
CA PHE A 396 27.82 26.00 4.87
C PHE A 396 28.92 24.98 4.55
N GLN A 397 29.62 25.18 3.43
CA GLN A 397 30.70 24.29 3.01
C GLN A 397 31.86 24.26 4.02
N VAL A 398 32.20 25.40 4.63
CA VAL A 398 33.26 25.50 5.64
C VAL A 398 32.78 25.04 7.01
N GLU A 399 31.60 25.47 7.46
CA GLU A 399 31.18 25.29 8.86
C GLU A 399 30.50 23.94 9.15
N GLN A 400 29.88 23.32 8.13
CA GLN A 400 28.97 22.18 8.31
C GLN A 400 29.30 20.96 7.45
N LEU A 401 29.96 21.12 6.30
CA LEU A 401 30.14 20.00 5.36
C LEU A 401 30.97 18.83 5.93
N GLU A 402 31.90 19.10 6.85
CA GLU A 402 32.68 18.07 7.55
C GLU A 402 31.89 17.37 8.66
N LYS A 403 30.85 18.01 9.19
CA LYS A 403 30.00 17.48 10.27
C LYS A 403 28.83 16.65 9.76
N VAL A 404 28.51 16.75 8.47
CA VAL A 404 27.40 16.00 7.85
C VAL A 404 27.88 14.66 7.29
N ALA A 405 26.99 13.66 7.28
CA ALA A 405 27.32 12.32 6.82
C ALA A 405 27.81 12.30 5.35
N SER A 406 28.75 11.39 5.04
CA SER A 406 29.41 11.28 3.72
C SER A 406 28.46 11.25 2.50
N PRO A 407 27.27 10.61 2.55
CA PRO A 407 26.31 10.69 1.44
C PRO A 407 25.76 12.11 1.19
N ILE A 408 25.53 12.88 2.26
CA ILE A 408 25.04 14.27 2.20
C ILE A 408 26.14 15.18 1.67
N ALA A 409 27.38 15.01 2.15
CA ALA A 409 28.53 15.76 1.66
C ALA A 409 28.79 15.53 0.15
N ARG A 410 28.66 14.27 -0.32
CA ARG A 410 28.74 13.96 -1.77
C ARG A 410 27.61 14.61 -2.56
N ALA A 411 26.38 14.58 -2.04
CA ALA A 411 25.23 15.19 -2.71
C ALA A 411 25.32 16.74 -2.74
N TRP A 412 25.91 17.35 -1.71
CA TRP A 412 26.20 18.79 -1.67
C TRP A 412 27.24 19.20 -2.72
N ARG A 413 28.34 18.44 -2.85
CA ARG A 413 29.37 18.74 -3.87
C ARG A 413 28.83 18.64 -5.30
N ARG A 414 27.85 17.76 -5.54
CA ARG A 414 27.24 17.56 -6.86
C ARG A 414 26.16 18.61 -7.16
N ASP A 415 25.17 18.76 -6.28
CA ASP A 415 23.95 19.52 -6.57
C ASP A 415 23.72 20.71 -5.60
N GLY A 416 24.55 20.87 -4.57
CA GLY A 416 24.45 21.96 -3.59
C GLY A 416 23.07 22.07 -2.92
N PRO A 417 22.54 23.29 -2.75
CA PRO A 417 21.20 23.53 -2.22
C PRO A 417 20.06 22.91 -3.04
N ALA A 418 20.27 22.60 -4.32
CA ALA A 418 19.28 21.97 -5.19
C ALA A 418 19.14 20.45 -4.94
N SER A 419 20.07 19.84 -4.19
CA SER A 419 20.00 18.44 -3.79
C SER A 419 18.78 18.18 -2.90
N ARG A 420 18.03 17.09 -3.17
CA ARG A 420 16.92 16.67 -2.29
C ARG A 420 17.35 16.34 -0.86
N ILE A 421 18.58 15.87 -0.67
CA ILE A 421 19.08 15.42 0.63
C ILE A 421 19.98 16.50 1.27
N ALA A 422 20.90 17.08 0.50
CA ALA A 422 21.76 18.14 1.04
C ALA A 422 21.03 19.48 1.20
N GLY A 423 20.03 19.77 0.37
CA GLY A 423 19.19 20.96 0.49
C GLY A 423 18.42 21.02 1.81
N THR A 424 17.83 19.90 2.26
CA THR A 424 17.16 19.84 3.58
C THR A 424 18.11 20.18 4.73
N THR A 425 19.34 19.66 4.67
CA THR A 425 20.36 19.92 5.70
C THR A 425 20.83 21.38 5.67
N PHE A 426 21.03 21.92 4.47
CA PHE A 426 21.40 23.31 4.26
C PHE A 426 20.32 24.29 4.72
N PHE A 427 19.05 24.08 4.34
CA PHE A 427 17.97 24.98 4.72
C PHE A 427 17.60 24.88 6.20
N LYS A 428 17.80 23.73 6.84
CA LYS A 428 17.69 23.61 8.30
C LYS A 428 18.80 24.40 9.01
N TRP A 429 20.05 24.31 8.54
CA TRP A 429 21.16 25.10 9.06
C TRP A 429 20.96 26.60 8.81
N LEU A 430 20.51 26.98 7.61
CA LEU A 430 20.23 28.37 7.24
C LEU A 430 19.14 28.95 8.16
N ALA A 431 18.03 28.23 8.35
CA ALA A 431 16.97 28.65 9.27
C ALA A 431 17.49 28.88 10.70
N GLY A 432 18.31 27.98 11.23
CA GLY A 432 18.90 28.11 12.57
C GLY A 432 19.95 29.22 12.68
N THR A 433 20.63 29.57 11.58
CA THR A 433 21.63 30.65 11.56
C THR A 433 20.96 32.02 11.39
N THR A 434 19.88 32.09 10.61
CA THR A 434 19.09 33.31 10.39
C THR A 434 18.19 33.63 11.59
N TRP A 435 17.61 32.61 12.23
CA TRP A 435 16.74 32.75 13.39
C TRP A 435 17.20 31.83 14.53
N PRO A 436 18.24 32.21 15.30
CA PRO A 436 18.85 31.34 16.31
C PRO A 436 18.03 31.17 17.59
N ALA A 437 16.93 31.92 17.76
CA ALA A 437 16.09 31.82 18.95
C ALA A 437 15.33 30.49 18.97
N GLU A 438 15.53 29.68 20.02
CA GLU A 438 14.69 28.52 20.26
C GLU A 438 13.24 28.95 20.49
N PRO A 439 12.26 28.25 19.89
CA PRO A 439 10.87 28.65 20.01
C PRO A 439 10.38 28.41 21.44
N THR A 440 9.97 29.47 22.12
CA THR A 440 9.29 29.37 23.41
C THR A 440 7.92 28.70 23.23
N ASP A 441 7.39 28.12 24.30
CA ASP A 441 6.07 27.46 24.26
C ASP A 441 4.97 28.40 23.77
N ARG A 442 5.08 29.70 24.08
CA ARG A 442 4.18 30.73 23.56
C ARG A 442 4.27 30.88 22.03
N VAL A 443 5.48 30.90 21.45
CA VAL A 443 5.68 30.98 20.00
C VAL A 443 5.16 29.73 19.30
N LEU A 444 5.35 28.55 19.91
CA LEU A 444 4.82 27.29 19.40
C LEU A 444 3.29 27.26 19.46
N LEU A 445 2.69 27.78 20.54
CA LEU A 445 1.25 27.90 20.70
C LEU A 445 0.64 28.87 19.69
N ASP A 446 1.22 30.07 19.56
CA ASP A 446 0.79 31.08 18.59
C ASP A 446 0.91 30.55 17.15
N PHE A 447 1.98 29.82 16.85
CA PHE A 447 2.14 29.12 15.57
C PHE A 447 1.08 28.04 15.36
N ALA A 448 0.79 27.24 16.38
CA ALA A 448 -0.24 26.19 16.33
C ALA A 448 -1.63 26.79 16.09
N LEU A 449 -1.94 27.91 16.75
CA LEU A 449 -3.19 28.67 16.57
C LEU A 449 -3.29 29.28 15.17
N GLN A 450 -2.23 29.90 14.65
CA GLN A 450 -2.21 30.48 13.30
C GLN A 450 -2.32 29.43 12.18
N ARG A 451 -1.82 28.21 12.41
CA ARG A 451 -1.85 27.12 11.43
C ARG A 451 -3.03 26.17 11.61
N GLY A 452 -3.89 26.42 12.59
CA GLY A 452 -5.06 25.59 12.88
C GLY A 452 -4.70 24.16 13.22
N VAL A 453 -3.65 23.93 14.01
CA VAL A 453 -3.27 22.59 14.48
C VAL A 453 -4.38 22.08 15.42
N PRO A 454 -5.15 21.05 15.07
CA PRO A 454 -6.27 20.61 15.90
C PRO A 454 -5.77 19.94 17.19
N GLY A 455 -6.36 20.32 18.33
CA GLY A 455 -6.20 19.66 19.62
C GLY A 455 -5.26 20.33 20.62
N LEU A 456 -5.36 21.66 20.83
CA LEU A 456 -5.00 22.23 22.13
C LEU A 456 -6.11 21.93 23.14
#